data_AF-A0A6N7WSQ6-F1
#
_entry.id   AF-A0A6N7WSQ6-F1
#
_cell.length_a   1.000
_cell.length_b   1.000
_cell.length_c   1.000
_cell.angle_alpha   90.00
_cell.angle_beta   90.00
_cell.angle_gamma   90.00
#
_symmetry.space_group_name_H-M   'P 1'
#
loop_
_entity.id
_entity.type
_entity.pdbx_description
1 polymer ?
#
loop_
_entity_poly.entity_id
_entity_poly.type
_entity_poly.pdbx_seq_one_letter_code
_entity_poly.pdbx_strand_id
1 'polypeptide(L)'
;MLALGPNRDHVIPEPKEIPEELRKWPNWVVWRYWAKRPDGSRPKMPLSRDRDPVSITDPRNWRTFEEAYGELREAAEQAWYVLQGLGFVITGTGLAVVDYDGVLDANGELVPEVDMLADYINSDAKATYTEISPSGTGLHVWYSSFPPAMNGRSSKLTLGKRKDGRRVGIEVYGSSDKRYLTVTGRRYKDAPLTLAEG
;
A
#
# COMPACT_ATOMS: atom_id res chain seq x y z
N MET A 1 7.57 26.91 -14.10
CA MET A 1 6.90 25.78 -14.77
C MET A 1 7.56 24.49 -14.26
N LEU A 2 7.01 23.88 -13.20
CA LEU A 2 7.58 22.65 -12.63
C LEU A 2 7.35 21.52 -13.64
N ALA A 3 8.42 21.08 -14.29
CA ALA A 3 8.39 19.93 -15.18
C ALA A 3 7.93 18.69 -14.37
N LEU A 4 6.72 18.22 -14.69
CA LEU A 4 6.20 16.94 -14.20
C LEU A 4 7.13 15.85 -14.76
N GLY A 5 7.88 15.19 -13.87
CA GLY A 5 8.80 14.12 -14.25
C GLY A 5 8.07 12.91 -14.88
N PRO A 6 8.83 11.96 -15.46
CA PRO A 6 8.33 10.92 -16.38
C PRO A 6 7.43 9.84 -15.79
N ASN A 7 7.04 9.93 -14.52
CA ASN A 7 6.27 8.87 -13.87
C ASN A 7 4.77 9.17 -13.93
N ARG A 8 4.19 8.91 -15.11
CA ARG A 8 2.74 9.00 -15.40
C ARG A 8 2.00 7.68 -15.16
N ASP A 9 2.68 6.67 -14.64
CA ASP A 9 2.08 5.33 -14.53
C ASP A 9 1.08 5.33 -13.37
N HIS A 10 -0.20 5.39 -13.74
CA HIS A 10 -1.30 5.18 -12.83
C HIS A 10 -1.31 3.71 -12.39
N VAL A 11 -1.50 3.46 -11.09
CA VAL A 11 -1.83 2.14 -10.57
C VAL A 11 -3.35 2.10 -10.40
N ILE A 12 -4.04 1.72 -11.47
CA ILE A 12 -5.50 1.56 -11.47
C ILE A 12 -5.79 0.07 -11.28
N PRO A 13 -6.24 -0.35 -10.09
CA PRO A 13 -6.60 -1.75 -9.87
C PRO A 13 -7.87 -2.12 -10.63
N GLU A 14 -7.98 -3.37 -11.05
CA GLU A 14 -9.27 -3.96 -11.35
C GLU A 14 -10.03 -4.17 -10.03
N PRO A 15 -11.25 -3.63 -9.83
CA PRO A 15 -11.93 -3.70 -8.53
C PRO A 15 -12.11 -5.10 -7.96
N LYS A 16 -12.24 -6.11 -8.83
CA LYS A 16 -12.36 -7.53 -8.45
C LYS A 16 -11.08 -8.10 -7.84
N GLU A 17 -9.93 -7.46 -8.05
CA GLU A 17 -8.63 -7.87 -7.50
C GLU A 17 -8.35 -7.23 -6.12
N ILE A 18 -9.35 -6.56 -5.55
CA ILE A 18 -9.34 -6.03 -4.19
C ILE A 18 -10.42 -6.77 -3.37
N PRO A 19 -10.07 -7.33 -2.20
CA PRO A 19 -11.01 -7.99 -1.30
C PRO A 19 -12.27 -7.16 -1.07
N GLU A 20 -13.43 -7.82 -1.09
CA GLU A 20 -14.72 -7.16 -0.83
C GLU A 20 -14.75 -6.54 0.57
N GLU A 21 -14.10 -7.21 1.53
CA GLU A 21 -13.93 -6.80 2.91
C GLU A 21 -13.24 -5.43 3.02
N LEU A 22 -12.28 -5.12 2.15
CA LEU A 22 -11.64 -3.79 2.10
C LEU A 22 -12.55 -2.77 1.42
N ARG A 23 -13.20 -3.14 0.31
CA ARG A 23 -14.04 -2.22 -0.48
C ARG A 23 -15.24 -1.69 0.30
N LYS A 24 -15.75 -2.45 1.28
CA LYS A 24 -16.87 -2.06 2.16
C LYS A 24 -16.57 -0.89 3.10
N TRP A 25 -15.30 -0.59 3.37
CA TRP A 25 -14.93 0.51 4.28
C TRP A 25 -14.96 1.87 3.57
N PRO A 26 -15.43 2.94 4.22
CA PRO A 26 -15.31 4.32 3.73
C PRO A 26 -13.95 4.95 4.10
N ASN A 27 -12.87 4.17 4.01
CA ASN A 27 -11.52 4.55 4.46
C ASN A 27 -10.58 4.86 3.28
N TRP A 28 -11.12 5.14 2.10
CA TRP A 28 -10.33 5.28 0.88
C TRP A 28 -9.87 6.72 0.66
N VAL A 29 -8.67 6.85 0.12
CA VAL A 29 -8.09 8.10 -0.37
C VAL A 29 -7.49 7.86 -1.75
N VAL A 30 -7.29 8.91 -2.52
CA VAL A 30 -6.41 8.87 -3.71
C VAL A 30 -5.09 9.55 -3.37
N TRP A 31 -4.02 9.14 -4.01
CA TRP A 31 -2.69 9.71 -3.75
C TRP A 31 -1.91 10.01 -5.02
N ARG A 32 -0.91 10.87 -4.87
CA ARG A 32 0.13 11.09 -5.87
C ARG A 32 1.54 11.10 -5.32
N TYR A 33 2.53 10.86 -6.17
CA TYR A 33 3.91 11.16 -5.78
C TYR A 33 4.11 12.66 -5.60
N TRP A 34 4.68 13.05 -4.47
CA TRP A 34 5.04 14.43 -4.19
C TRP A 34 6.49 14.74 -4.57
N ALA A 35 6.90 15.97 -4.29
CA ALA A 35 8.28 16.42 -4.45
C ALA A 35 9.26 15.47 -3.76
N LYS A 36 10.37 15.18 -4.45
CA LYS A 36 11.45 14.32 -3.96
C LYS A 36 12.06 14.96 -2.70
N ARG A 37 12.21 14.17 -1.65
CA ARG A 37 12.89 14.56 -0.40
C ARG A 37 14.42 14.53 -0.58
N PRO A 38 15.19 15.14 0.35
CA PRO A 38 16.66 15.12 0.30
C PRO A 38 17.25 13.70 0.31
N ASP A 39 16.59 12.76 0.98
CA ASP A 39 16.95 11.32 1.02
C ASP A 39 16.67 10.58 -0.31
N GLY A 40 16.10 11.28 -1.27
CA GLY A 40 15.75 10.77 -2.58
C GLY A 40 14.40 10.06 -2.68
N SER A 41 13.68 9.90 -1.58
CA SER A 41 12.35 9.31 -1.56
C SER A 41 11.30 10.28 -2.14
N ARG A 42 10.23 9.74 -2.73
CA ARG A 42 9.05 10.50 -3.15
C ARG A 42 7.88 10.09 -2.25
N PRO A 43 7.38 10.97 -1.37
CA PRO A 43 6.26 10.60 -0.52
C PRO A 43 5.00 10.46 -1.37
N LYS A 44 4.17 9.51 -0.98
CA LYS A 44 2.87 9.26 -1.58
C LYS A 44 1.86 10.12 -0.82
N MET A 45 1.46 11.25 -1.40
CA MET A 45 0.65 12.27 -0.74
C MET A 45 -0.83 12.04 -1.06
N PRO A 46 -1.68 11.81 -0.04
CA PRO A 46 -3.12 11.74 -0.23
C PRO A 46 -3.70 13.12 -0.53
N LEU A 47 -4.71 13.18 -1.40
CA LEU A 47 -5.26 14.43 -1.90
C LEU A 47 -6.78 14.56 -1.69
N SER A 48 -7.26 15.80 -1.58
CA SER A 48 -8.68 16.15 -1.65
C SER A 48 -9.20 16.10 -3.10
N ARG A 49 -10.52 16.31 -3.28
CA ARG A 49 -11.14 16.47 -4.61
C ARG A 49 -10.60 17.72 -5.32
N ASP A 50 -10.32 18.77 -4.55
CA ASP A 50 -9.70 20.01 -5.01
C ASP A 50 -8.17 19.90 -5.19
N ARG A 51 -7.63 18.69 -4.95
CA ARG A 51 -6.25 18.27 -5.28
C ARG A 51 -5.18 18.82 -4.35
N ASP A 52 -5.59 19.30 -3.19
CA ASP A 52 -4.71 19.72 -2.12
C ASP A 52 -4.30 18.54 -1.24
N PRO A 53 -3.08 18.52 -0.69
CA PRO A 53 -2.68 17.56 0.32
C PRO A 53 -3.65 17.55 1.51
N VAL A 54 -4.10 16.37 1.91
CA VAL A 54 -5.03 16.19 3.02
C VAL A 54 -4.42 15.39 4.17
N SER A 55 -4.94 15.63 5.37
CA SER A 55 -4.60 14.79 6.51
C SER A 55 -5.40 13.49 6.46
N ILE A 56 -4.69 12.36 6.55
CA ILE A 56 -5.32 11.04 6.70
C ILE A 56 -5.92 10.80 8.09
N THR A 57 -5.67 11.68 9.07
CA THR A 57 -6.26 11.55 10.41
C THR A 57 -7.62 12.22 10.53
N ASP A 58 -8.08 12.90 9.48
CA ASP A 58 -9.39 13.54 9.44
C ASP A 58 -10.31 12.72 8.53
N PRO A 59 -11.32 12.04 9.09
CA PRO A 59 -12.18 11.13 8.33
C PRO A 59 -13.02 11.83 7.24
N ARG A 60 -13.15 13.16 7.30
CA ARG A 60 -13.80 13.95 6.23
C ARG A 60 -13.03 13.92 4.92
N ASN A 61 -11.75 13.55 4.96
CA ASN A 61 -10.91 13.40 3.77
C ASN A 61 -10.97 11.99 3.18
N TRP A 62 -11.64 11.04 3.86
CA TRP A 62 -11.80 9.68 3.39
C TRP A 62 -13.06 9.58 2.52
N ARG A 63 -13.14 8.51 1.75
CA ARG A 63 -14.18 8.26 0.75
C ARG A 63 -14.60 6.81 0.79
N THR A 64 -15.76 6.54 0.22
CA THR A 64 -16.12 5.18 -0.19
C THR A 64 -15.14 4.68 -1.27
N PHE A 65 -15.07 3.36 -1.44
CA PHE A 65 -14.25 2.76 -2.49
C PHE A 65 -14.67 3.29 -3.87
N GLU A 66 -15.97 3.35 -4.14
CA GLU A 66 -16.55 3.75 -5.41
C GLU A 66 -16.18 5.19 -5.76
N GLU A 67 -16.24 6.11 -4.79
CA GLU A 67 -15.85 7.50 -4.99
C GLU A 67 -14.35 7.66 -5.29
N ALA A 68 -13.49 6.99 -4.51
CA ALA A 68 -12.04 7.08 -4.71
C ALA A 68 -11.61 6.43 -6.03
N TYR A 69 -12.19 5.29 -6.38
CA TYR A 69 -11.95 4.61 -7.64
C TYR A 69 -12.45 5.43 -8.84
N GLY A 70 -13.66 5.99 -8.77
CA GLY A 70 -14.19 6.88 -9.81
C GLY A 70 -13.28 8.07 -10.06
N GLU A 71 -12.84 8.74 -8.99
CA GLU A 71 -11.93 9.89 -9.09
C GLU A 71 -10.56 9.51 -9.71
N LEU A 72 -10.01 8.34 -9.33
CA LEU A 72 -8.77 7.84 -9.93
C LEU A 72 -8.95 7.56 -11.43
N ARG A 73 -10.08 6.98 -11.83
CA ARG A 73 -10.40 6.68 -13.24
C ARG A 73 -10.55 7.96 -14.07
N GLU A 74 -11.33 8.92 -13.57
CA GLU A 74 -11.52 10.22 -14.22
C GLU A 74 -10.19 10.98 -14.37
N ALA A 75 -9.33 10.94 -13.36
CA ALA A 75 -8.01 11.57 -13.43
C ALA A 75 -7.11 10.93 -14.48
N ALA A 76 -7.21 9.61 -14.69
CA ALA A 76 -6.41 8.91 -15.71
C ALA A 76 -6.75 9.30 -17.15
N GLU A 77 -7.96 9.79 -17.38
CA GLU A 77 -8.40 10.31 -18.68
C GLU A 77 -7.91 11.76 -18.92
N GLN A 78 -7.42 12.44 -17.88
CA GLN A 78 -7.00 13.85 -17.94
C GLN A 78 -5.48 13.98 -18.06
N ALA A 79 -5.00 14.45 -19.21
CA ALA A 79 -3.55 14.58 -19.48
C ALA A 79 -2.78 15.56 -18.55
N TRP A 80 -3.49 16.45 -17.84
CA TRP A 80 -2.91 17.54 -17.06
C TRP A 80 -2.89 17.27 -15.54
N TYR A 81 -3.49 16.16 -15.10
CA TYR A 81 -3.62 15.81 -13.69
C TYR A 81 -3.40 14.31 -13.50
N VAL A 82 -2.45 13.94 -12.63
CA VAL A 82 -2.08 12.54 -12.44
C VAL A 82 -2.25 12.19 -10.97
N LEU A 83 -3.28 11.40 -10.68
CA LEU A 83 -3.36 10.55 -9.50
C LEU A 83 -2.65 9.23 -9.78
N GLN A 84 -1.87 8.71 -8.83
CA GLN A 84 -1.09 7.50 -9.05
C GLN A 84 -1.75 6.25 -8.49
N GLY A 85 -2.74 6.37 -7.61
CA GLY A 85 -3.46 5.18 -7.17
C GLY A 85 -4.38 5.42 -5.98
N LEU A 86 -4.90 4.31 -5.47
CA LEU A 86 -5.71 4.25 -4.27
C LEU A 86 -4.85 4.08 -3.02
N GLY A 87 -5.34 4.61 -1.91
CA GLY A 87 -4.83 4.39 -0.58
C GLY A 87 -5.96 4.05 0.38
N PHE A 88 -5.64 3.32 1.42
CA PHE A 88 -6.58 2.85 2.42
C PHE A 88 -6.08 3.22 3.81
N VAL A 89 -6.86 4.00 4.54
CA VAL A 89 -6.54 4.45 5.90
C VAL A 89 -6.92 3.36 6.90
N ILE A 90 -5.93 2.76 7.56
CA ILE A 90 -6.15 1.59 8.43
C ILE A 90 -6.82 1.96 9.76
N THR A 91 -6.74 3.22 10.16
CA THR A 91 -7.21 3.70 11.46
C THR A 91 -8.69 3.35 11.69
N GLY A 92 -9.01 2.68 12.79
CA GLY A 92 -10.37 2.38 13.23
C GLY A 92 -11.06 1.20 12.53
N THR A 93 -10.35 0.46 11.68
CA THR A 93 -10.94 -0.64 10.87
C THR A 93 -10.89 -2.01 11.55
N GLY A 94 -10.06 -2.18 12.58
CA GLY A 94 -9.75 -3.50 13.16
C GLY A 94 -8.73 -4.32 12.37
N LEU A 95 -8.43 -3.91 11.13
CA LEU A 95 -7.50 -4.60 10.23
C LEU A 95 -6.04 -4.43 10.67
N ALA A 96 -5.21 -5.31 10.13
CA ALA A 96 -3.75 -5.21 10.24
C ALA A 96 -3.07 -5.38 8.89
N VAL A 97 -1.89 -4.78 8.74
CA VAL A 97 -1.07 -4.90 7.53
C VAL A 97 0.38 -5.10 7.91
N VAL A 98 1.02 -6.07 7.26
CA VAL A 98 2.48 -6.21 7.24
C VAL A 98 2.99 -5.64 5.92
N ASP A 99 3.80 -4.59 6.00
CA ASP A 99 4.46 -3.95 4.86
C ASP A 99 5.92 -4.42 4.78
N TYR A 100 6.19 -5.21 3.74
CA TYR A 100 7.52 -5.71 3.42
C TYR A 100 8.18 -4.81 2.38
N ASP A 101 9.17 -4.03 2.80
CA ASP A 101 9.93 -3.13 1.95
C ASP A 101 11.09 -3.86 1.26
N GLY A 102 11.17 -3.76 -0.07
CA GLY A 102 12.38 -4.13 -0.83
C GLY A 102 12.65 -5.64 -0.92
N VAL A 103 11.66 -6.48 -0.63
CA VAL A 103 11.79 -7.94 -0.57
C VAL A 103 11.69 -8.63 -1.93
N LEU A 104 11.27 -7.95 -2.99
CA LEU A 104 11.15 -8.52 -4.34
C LEU A 104 12.21 -7.99 -5.31
N ASP A 105 12.70 -8.85 -6.19
CA ASP A 105 13.53 -8.51 -7.33
C ASP A 105 12.71 -7.99 -8.53
N ALA A 106 13.36 -7.79 -9.68
CA ALA A 106 12.68 -7.29 -10.88
C ALA A 106 11.74 -8.31 -11.54
N ASN A 107 11.88 -9.59 -11.21
CA ASN A 107 11.03 -10.67 -11.69
C ASN A 107 9.85 -10.95 -10.74
N GLY A 108 9.78 -10.25 -9.60
CA GLY A 108 8.78 -10.49 -8.57
C GLY A 108 9.11 -11.66 -7.66
N GLU A 109 10.36 -12.13 -7.64
CA GLU A 109 10.81 -13.17 -6.73
C GLU A 109 11.48 -12.60 -5.49
N LEU A 110 11.47 -13.37 -4.39
CA LEU A 110 12.09 -12.94 -3.14
C LEU A 110 13.60 -12.77 -3.32
N VAL A 111 14.14 -11.67 -2.77
CA VAL A 111 15.57 -11.40 -2.80
C VAL A 111 16.33 -12.28 -1.79
N PRO A 112 17.60 -12.64 -2.05
CA PRO A 112 18.38 -13.45 -1.11
C PRO A 112 18.53 -12.83 0.29
N GLU A 113 18.46 -11.50 0.40
CA GLU A 113 18.51 -10.79 1.69
C GLU A 113 17.35 -11.13 2.64
N VAL A 114 16.27 -11.77 2.16
CA VAL A 114 15.13 -12.20 2.98
C VAL A 114 14.95 -13.72 3.05
N ASP A 115 15.98 -14.51 2.74
CA ASP A 115 15.92 -15.98 2.76
C ASP A 115 15.39 -16.54 4.09
N MET A 116 15.82 -15.97 5.22
CA MET A 116 15.38 -16.37 6.56
C MET A 116 13.88 -16.11 6.82
N LEU A 117 13.23 -15.31 5.98
CA LEU A 117 11.81 -14.97 6.06
C LEU A 117 10.98 -15.56 4.93
N ALA A 118 11.61 -16.24 3.97
CA ALA A 118 10.95 -16.69 2.76
C ALA A 118 9.76 -17.60 3.05
N ASP A 119 9.90 -18.53 4.01
CA ASP A 119 8.81 -19.43 4.40
C ASP A 119 7.63 -18.67 5.01
N TYR A 120 7.90 -17.66 5.85
CA TYR A 120 6.85 -16.81 6.43
C TYR A 120 6.12 -16.01 5.35
N ILE A 121 6.85 -15.30 4.49
CA ILE A 121 6.26 -14.50 3.41
C ILE A 121 5.42 -15.38 2.46
N ASN A 122 5.93 -16.55 2.09
CA ASN A 122 5.21 -17.48 1.23
C ASN A 122 4.00 -18.12 1.93
N SER A 123 4.07 -18.36 3.23
CA SER A 123 2.94 -18.86 4.02
C SER A 123 1.84 -17.81 4.11
N ASP A 124 2.18 -16.59 4.48
CA ASP A 124 1.27 -15.44 4.55
C ASP A 124 0.58 -15.19 3.21
N ALA A 125 1.36 -15.18 2.12
CA ALA A 125 0.84 -15.01 0.78
C ALA A 125 -0.15 -16.11 0.36
N LYS A 126 -0.08 -17.31 0.93
CA LYS A 126 -1.06 -18.37 0.67
C LYS A 126 -2.29 -18.26 1.57
N ALA A 127 -2.15 -17.67 2.75
CA ALA A 127 -3.19 -17.59 3.76
C ALA A 127 -4.12 -16.40 3.57
N THR A 128 -3.58 -15.25 3.14
CA THR A 128 -4.33 -13.98 3.12
C THR A 128 -3.98 -13.10 1.93
N TYR A 129 -4.86 -12.13 1.64
CA TYR A 129 -4.63 -11.17 0.58
C TYR A 129 -3.27 -10.49 0.70
N THR A 130 -2.48 -10.65 -0.35
CA THR A 130 -1.13 -10.10 -0.46
C THR A 130 -0.98 -9.47 -1.82
N GLU A 131 -0.54 -8.22 -1.85
CA GLU A 131 -0.37 -7.44 -3.08
C GLU A 131 1.04 -6.84 -3.19
N ILE A 132 1.49 -6.67 -4.43
CA ILE A 132 2.75 -6.03 -4.76
C ILE A 132 2.59 -4.50 -4.63
N SER A 133 3.41 -3.88 -3.77
CA SER A 133 3.38 -2.45 -3.51
C SER A 133 3.67 -1.63 -4.78
N PRO A 134 3.36 -0.32 -4.84
CA PRO A 134 3.52 0.48 -6.06
C PRO A 134 4.93 0.46 -6.66
N SER A 135 5.97 0.30 -5.84
CA SER A 135 7.36 0.25 -6.33
C SER A 135 7.70 -1.01 -7.12
N GLY A 136 6.87 -2.06 -7.02
CA GLY A 136 7.14 -3.39 -7.60
C GLY A 136 8.13 -4.23 -6.78
N THR A 137 8.69 -3.68 -5.70
CA THR A 137 9.77 -4.32 -4.94
C THR A 137 9.35 -4.74 -3.53
N GLY A 138 8.11 -4.47 -3.12
CA GLY A 138 7.62 -4.76 -1.78
C GLY A 138 6.24 -5.42 -1.81
N LEU A 139 5.78 -5.86 -0.65
CA LEU A 139 4.50 -6.54 -0.47
C LEU A 139 3.70 -5.88 0.65
N HIS A 140 2.38 -5.78 0.49
CA HIS A 140 1.46 -5.57 1.61
C HIS A 140 0.68 -6.86 1.85
N VAL A 141 0.76 -7.39 3.08
CA VAL A 141 -0.01 -8.55 3.52
C VAL A 141 -1.11 -8.06 4.46
N TRP A 142 -2.37 -8.30 4.10
CA TRP A 142 -3.54 -7.75 4.79
C TRP A 142 -4.22 -8.81 5.66
N TYR A 143 -4.62 -8.43 6.87
CA TYR A 143 -5.31 -9.31 7.82
C TYR A 143 -6.60 -8.63 8.31
N SER A 144 -7.60 -9.46 8.60
CA SER A 144 -8.91 -9.03 9.13
C SER A 144 -8.85 -8.59 10.59
N SER A 145 -7.79 -8.97 11.31
CA SER A 145 -7.56 -8.63 12.71
C SER A 145 -6.06 -8.46 12.99
N PHE A 146 -5.74 -7.76 14.08
CA PHE A 146 -4.36 -7.64 14.54
C PHE A 146 -3.93 -8.90 15.30
N PRO A 147 -2.70 -9.41 15.07
CA PRO A 147 -2.21 -10.60 15.76
C PRO A 147 -2.30 -10.44 17.28
N PRO A 148 -2.99 -11.34 18.01
CA PRO A 148 -3.09 -11.25 19.47
C PRO A 148 -1.72 -11.22 20.14
N ALA A 149 -0.75 -11.95 19.60
CA ALA A 149 0.63 -12.01 20.09
C ALA A 149 1.35 -10.65 20.12
N MET A 150 0.91 -9.68 19.31
CA MET A 150 1.52 -8.35 19.24
C MET A 150 0.86 -7.32 20.17
N ASN A 151 -0.20 -7.68 20.91
CA ASN A 151 -0.88 -6.81 21.87
C ASN A 151 -1.23 -5.40 21.32
N GLY A 152 -1.60 -5.32 20.03
CA GLY A 152 -1.95 -4.06 19.37
C GLY A 152 -0.76 -3.11 19.13
N ARG A 153 0.49 -3.56 19.27
CA ARG A 153 1.68 -2.72 19.08
C ARG A 153 2.21 -2.84 17.66
N SER A 154 2.20 -1.73 16.94
CA SER A 154 2.91 -1.55 15.68
C SER A 154 4.41 -1.78 15.87
N SER A 155 5.09 -2.29 14.86
CA SER A 155 6.52 -2.58 14.92
C SER A 155 7.22 -2.23 13.62
N LYS A 156 8.53 -2.02 13.71
CA LYS A 156 9.38 -1.79 12.55
C LYS A 156 10.71 -2.46 12.74
N LEU A 157 11.13 -3.22 11.74
CA LEU A 157 12.42 -3.88 11.69
C LEU A 157 13.11 -3.52 10.38
N THR A 158 14.37 -3.08 10.45
CA THR A 158 15.22 -2.91 9.27
C THR A 158 16.18 -4.08 9.20
N LEU A 159 16.09 -4.86 8.13
CA LEU A 159 16.93 -6.06 7.93
C LEU A 159 18.26 -5.70 7.27
N GLY A 160 18.29 -4.58 6.54
CA GLY A 160 19.51 -4.07 5.93
C GLY A 160 19.24 -3.34 4.64
N LYS A 161 20.17 -3.47 3.69
CA LYS A 161 20.06 -2.93 2.34
C LYS A 161 20.47 -4.00 1.34
N ARG A 162 19.79 -4.01 0.19
CA ARG A 162 20.20 -4.75 -1.00
C ARG A 162 21.50 -4.19 -1.56
N LYS A 163 22.16 -4.97 -2.42
CA LYS A 163 23.36 -4.55 -3.17
C LYS A 163 23.16 -3.25 -3.97
N ASP A 164 21.94 -2.98 -4.43
CA ASP A 164 21.58 -1.76 -5.16
C ASP A 164 21.25 -0.56 -4.25
N GLY A 165 21.43 -0.70 -2.93
CA GLY A 165 21.20 0.33 -1.93
C GLY A 165 19.76 0.45 -1.44
N ARG A 166 18.80 -0.30 -1.99
CA ARG A 166 17.41 -0.29 -1.51
C ARG A 166 17.31 -0.88 -0.10
N ARG A 167 16.54 -0.23 0.78
CA ARG A 167 16.27 -0.73 2.13
C ARG A 167 15.46 -2.02 2.06
N VAL A 168 15.79 -2.96 2.94
CA VAL A 168 14.96 -4.12 3.25
C VAL A 168 14.42 -3.96 4.66
N GLY A 169 13.11 -4.06 4.83
CA GLY A 169 12.46 -3.87 6.13
C GLY A 169 11.08 -4.47 6.21
N ILE A 170 10.58 -4.54 7.43
CA ILE A 170 9.24 -5.00 7.78
C ILE A 170 8.62 -3.95 8.68
N GLU A 171 7.41 -3.53 8.37
CA GLU A 171 6.60 -2.66 9.23
C GLU A 171 5.25 -3.35 9.47
N VAL A 172 4.80 -3.36 10.72
CA VAL A 172 3.48 -3.91 11.07
C VAL A 172 2.60 -2.78 11.57
N TYR A 173 1.43 -2.67 10.97
CA TYR A 173 0.43 -1.64 11.25
C TYR A 173 -0.90 -2.26 11.66
N GLY A 174 -1.59 -1.59 12.59
CA GLY A 174 -2.90 -2.01 13.08
C GLY A 174 -3.89 -0.85 13.14
N SER A 175 -5.12 -1.17 13.57
CA SER A 175 -6.25 -0.24 13.65
C SER A 175 -5.98 1.05 14.43
N SER A 176 -5.04 1.08 15.38
CA SER A 176 -4.68 2.30 16.13
C SER A 176 -3.68 3.20 15.40
N ASP A 177 -3.06 2.72 14.31
CA ASP A 177 -2.06 3.48 13.57
C ASP A 177 -2.68 4.58 12.72
N LYS A 178 -2.11 5.78 12.84
CA LYS A 178 -2.40 6.92 11.96
C LYS A 178 -1.64 6.76 10.65
N ARG A 179 -2.01 5.74 9.88
CA ARG A 179 -1.36 5.35 8.63
C ARG A 179 -2.39 5.04 7.56
N TYR A 180 -1.95 5.21 6.32
CA TYR A 180 -2.63 4.66 5.17
C TYR A 180 -1.62 3.85 4.37
N LEU A 181 -2.10 2.80 3.73
CA LEU A 181 -1.32 1.94 2.84
C LEU A 181 -1.84 2.15 1.43
N THR A 182 -0.94 2.16 0.44
CA THR A 182 -1.38 2.21 -0.96
C THR A 182 -1.92 0.85 -1.37
N VAL A 183 -3.03 0.84 -2.11
CA VAL A 183 -3.64 -0.40 -2.62
C VAL A 183 -3.44 -0.46 -4.13
N THR A 184 -2.88 -1.55 -4.62
CA THR A 184 -2.54 -1.74 -6.04
C THR A 184 -3.41 -2.76 -6.73
N GLY A 185 -4.03 -3.69 -6.00
CA GLY A 185 -4.76 -4.81 -6.60
C GLY A 185 -3.85 -5.82 -7.30
N ARG A 186 -2.52 -5.64 -7.29
CA ARG A 186 -1.56 -6.52 -7.97
C ARG A 186 -1.27 -7.71 -7.07
N ARG A 187 -2.14 -8.72 -7.10
CA ARG A 187 -1.98 -9.95 -6.31
C ARG A 187 -0.57 -10.52 -6.46
N TYR A 188 0.04 -10.83 -5.33
CA TYR A 188 1.30 -11.55 -5.32
C TYR A 188 1.04 -13.04 -5.53
N LYS A 189 1.49 -13.57 -6.68
CA LYS A 189 1.25 -14.97 -7.07
C LYS A 189 -0.26 -15.27 -6.99
N ASP A 190 -0.63 -16.40 -6.39
CA ASP A 190 -2.03 -16.83 -6.26
C ASP A 190 -2.68 -16.40 -4.93
N ALA A 191 -2.15 -15.38 -4.25
CA ALA A 191 -2.65 -14.96 -2.93
C ALA A 191 -4.16 -14.73 -2.91
N PRO A 192 -4.93 -15.21 -1.92
CA PRO A 192 -6.39 -15.20 -1.96
C PRO A 192 -6.97 -13.77 -1.97
N LEU A 193 -8.23 -13.63 -2.38
CA LEU A 193 -8.97 -12.35 -2.34
C LEU A 193 -9.77 -12.16 -1.04
N THR A 194 -9.33 -12.82 0.02
CA THR A 194 -9.97 -12.82 1.35
C THR A 194 -8.94 -12.46 2.41
N LEU A 195 -9.41 -11.93 3.53
CA LEU A 195 -8.56 -11.57 4.67
C LEU A 195 -8.60 -12.67 5.74
N ALA A 196 -7.47 -13.30 6.03
CA ALA A 196 -7.34 -14.20 7.18
C ALA A 196 -7.27 -13.41 8.50
N GLU A 197 -7.50 -14.08 9.62
CA GLU A 197 -7.16 -13.53 10.94
C GLU A 197 -5.64 -13.43 11.12
N GLY A 198 -5.19 -12.41 11.86
CA GLY A 198 -3.77 -12.14 12.13
C GLY A 198 -3.19 -12.93 13.31
#